data_AF-A0A1V6NS69-F1
#
_entry.id   AF-A0A1V6NS69-F1
#
_cell.length_a   1.000
_cell.length_b   1.000
_cell.length_c   1.000
_cell.angle_alpha   90.00
_cell.angle_beta   90.00
_cell.angle_gamma   90.00
#
_symmetry.space_group_name_H-M   'P 1'
#
loop_
_entity.id
_entity.type
_entity.pdbx_description
1 polymer ?
#
loop_
_entity_poly.entity_id
_entity_poly.type
_entity_poly.pdbx_seq_one_letter_code
_entity_poly.pdbx_strand_id
1 'polypeptide(L)' 'MQDSIFVVTQLKQPALVEVTSGMNMQTFHAPAGIRAWTVPMGVGAQTFHVKRDGRMVDELSGTSLRDIAD' A
#
# COMPACT_ATOMS: atom_id res chain seq x y z
N MET A 1 -8.82 17.81 9.18
CA MET A 1 -8.68 16.53 8.47
C MET A 1 -7.25 16.44 7.98
N GLN A 2 -6.64 15.25 7.99
CA GLN A 2 -5.30 15.03 7.45
C GLN A 2 -5.45 14.30 6.12
N ASP A 3 -4.80 14.79 5.07
CA ASP A 3 -4.84 14.16 3.74
C ASP A 3 -3.95 12.93 3.74
N SER A 4 -4.60 11.77 3.81
CA SER A 4 -3.96 10.47 3.94
C SER A 4 -4.67 9.44 3.08
N ILE A 5 -3.90 8.52 2.52
CA ILE A 5 -4.44 7.27 1.99
C ILE A 5 -4.54 6.24 3.11
N PHE A 6 -5.62 5.47 3.12
CA PHE A 6 -5.84 4.39 4.08
C PHE A 6 -5.62 3.05 3.39
N VAL A 7 -4.69 2.26 3.93
CA VAL A 7 -4.34 0.94 3.38
C VAL A 7 -4.78 -0.11 4.37
N VAL A 8 -5.66 -1.01 3.93
CA VAL A 8 -6.16 -2.13 4.74
C VAL A 8 -5.81 -3.42 4.03
N THR A 9 -5.20 -4.35 4.76
CA THR A 9 -4.89 -5.69 4.24
C THR A 9 -5.62 -6.74 5.03
N GLN A 10 -6.08 -7.80 4.35
CA GLN A 10 -6.54 -9.04 4.95
C GLN A 10 -5.71 -10.20 4.41
N LEU A 11 -4.72 -10.64 5.18
CA LEU A 11 -3.73 -11.62 4.73
C LEU A 11 -3.89 -12.96 5.45
N LYS A 12 -3.67 -14.07 4.73
CA LYS A 12 -3.59 -15.42 5.33
C LYS A 12 -2.21 -15.74 5.91
N GLN A 13 -1.18 -15.06 5.43
CA GLN A 13 0.22 -15.24 5.82
C GLN A 13 0.91 -13.88 5.87
N PRO A 14 1.96 -13.72 6.69
CA PRO A 14 2.75 -12.49 6.73
C PRO A 14 3.27 -12.06 5.35
N ALA A 15 3.46 -10.75 5.16
CA ALA A 15 4.03 -10.17 3.96
C ALA A 15 4.63 -8.79 4.26
N LEU A 16 5.42 -8.28 3.32
CA LEU A 16 5.75 -6.86 3.25
C LEU A 16 4.72 -6.15 2.37
N VAL A 17 4.22 -5.00 2.83
CA VAL A 17 3.28 -4.15 2.09
C VAL A 17 4.01 -2.87 1.76
N GLU A 18 4.27 -2.65 0.48
CA GLU A 18 4.90 -1.44 -0.04
C GLU A 18 3.81 -0.54 -0.63
N VAL A 19 3.79 0.71 -0.20
CA VAL A 19 2.79 1.70 -0.58
C VAL A 19 3.53 2.90 -1.13
N THR A 20 3.17 3.31 -2.34
CA THR A 20 3.65 4.56 -2.93
C THR A 20 2.47 5.50 -3.12
N SER A 21 2.63 6.75 -2.71
CA SER A 21 1.69 7.86 -2.88
C SER A 21 2.41 9.07 -3.44
N GLY A 22 2.35 9.27 -4.76
CA GLY A 22 3.18 10.28 -5.42
C GLY A 22 4.67 10.00 -5.18
N MET A 23 5.37 10.93 -4.49
CA MET A 23 6.77 10.76 -4.08
C MET A 23 6.97 10.07 -2.72
N ASN A 24 5.90 9.78 -1.98
CA ASN A 24 5.98 9.15 -0.67
C ASN A 24 5.99 7.63 -0.82
N MET A 25 7.03 6.95 -0.35
CA MET A 25 7.12 5.49 -0.37
C MET A 25 7.32 4.96 1.05
N GLN A 26 6.47 4.02 1.46
CA GLN A 26 6.54 3.37 2.77
C GLN A 26 6.40 1.87 2.65
N THR A 27 7.07 1.14 3.54
CA THR A 27 7.00 -0.32 3.60
C THR A 27 6.63 -0.77 5.01
N PHE A 28 5.65 -1.66 5.10
CA PHE A 28 5.14 -2.18 6.35
C PHE A 28 5.30 -3.69 6.42
N HIS A 29 5.69 -4.21 7.58
CA HIS A 29 5.60 -5.63 7.86
C HIS A 29 4.18 -5.97 8.34
N ALA A 30 3.43 -6.69 7.51
CA ALA A 30 2.06 -7.09 7.77
C ALA A 30 2.02 -8.55 8.22
N PRO A 31 1.68 -8.87 9.48
CA PRO A 31 1.41 -10.26 9.87
C PRO A 31 0.10 -10.77 9.22
N ALA A 32 -0.17 -12.07 9.36
CA ALA A 32 -1.47 -12.62 8.99
C ALA A 32 -2.62 -11.95 9.79
N GLY A 33 -3.81 -11.89 9.19
CA GLY A 33 -4.98 -11.22 9.73
C GLY A 33 -5.25 -9.87 9.06
N ILE A 34 -6.04 -9.03 9.76
CA ILE A 34 -6.42 -7.69 9.30
C ILE A 34 -5.50 -6.64 9.92
N ARG A 35 -5.03 -5.71 9.10
CA ARG A 35 -4.19 -4.58 9.50
C ARG A 35 -4.56 -3.34 8.71
N ALA A 36 -4.34 -2.18 9.30
CA ALA A 36 -4.60 -0.88 8.69
C ALA A 36 -3.45 0.07 8.95
N TRP A 37 -3.10 0.88 7.96
CA TRP A 37 -2.11 1.94 8.03
C TRP A 37 -2.60 3.20 7.32
N THR A 38 -1.99 4.33 7.68
CA THR A 38 -2.15 5.61 7.00
C THR A 38 -0.83 6.04 6.41
N VAL A 39 -0.85 6.45 5.14
CA VAL A 39 0.30 7.03 4.46
C VAL A 39 -0.06 8.46 4.05
N PRO A 40 0.82 9.46 4.28
CA PRO A 40 0.59 10.81 3.80
C PRO A 40 0.32 10.83 2.30
N MET A 41 -0.74 11.52 1.90
CA MET A 41 -1.14 11.62 0.51
C MET A 41 -0.15 12.46 -0.29
N GLY A 42 0.27 11.97 -1.45
CA GLY A 42 1.07 12.70 -2.43
C GLY A 42 0.39 12.76 -3.79
N VAL A 43 0.60 13.87 -4.50
CA VAL A 43 0.13 14.08 -5.89
C VAL A 43 0.76 13.04 -6.82
N GLY A 44 -0.06 12.49 -7.72
CA GLY A 44 0.31 11.45 -8.68
C GLY A 44 -0.25 10.07 -8.35
N ALA A 45 0.31 9.06 -9.01
CA ALA A 45 -0.14 7.67 -8.91
C ALA A 45 0.02 7.08 -7.50
N GLN A 46 -0.85 6.11 -7.20
CA GLN A 46 -0.83 5.38 -5.93
C GLN A 46 -0.62 3.90 -6.24
N THR A 47 0.46 3.30 -5.74
CA THR A 47 0.74 1.87 -5.95
C THR A 47 0.79 1.13 -4.64
N PHE A 48 0.32 -0.11 -4.66
CA PHE A 48 0.23 -0.99 -3.51
C PHE A 48 0.79 -2.34 -3.93
N HIS A 49 1.88 -2.78 -3.30
CA HIS A 49 2.52 -4.06 -3.60
C HIS A 49 2.59 -4.92 -2.35
N VAL A 50 2.14 -6.17 -2.46
CA VAL A 50 2.35 -7.18 -1.44
C VAL A 50 3.51 -8.06 -1.86
N LYS A 51 4.53 -8.18 -1.02
CA LYS A 51 5.72 -9.00 -1.26
C LYS A 51 5.86 -10.13 -0.23
N ARG A 52 6.13 -11.34 -0.71
CA ARG A 52 6.51 -12.50 0.11
C ARG A 52 7.79 -13.10 -0.46
N ASP A 53 8.77 -13.38 0.40
CA ASP A 53 10.06 -13.95 0.01
C ASP A 53 10.75 -13.17 -1.13
N GLY A 54 10.63 -11.83 -1.10
CA GLY A 54 11.17 -10.93 -2.11
C GLY A 54 10.42 -10.89 -3.45
N ARG A 55 9.34 -11.67 -3.61
CA ARG A 55 8.51 -11.70 -4.82
C ARG A 55 7.19 -10.97 -4.62
N MET A 56 6.73 -10.28 -5.66
CA MET A 56 5.42 -9.64 -5.66
C MET A 56 4.31 -10.69 -5.77
N VAL A 57 3.22 -10.46 -5.05
CA VAL A 57 1.98 -11.22 -5.16
C VAL A 57 1.04 -10.37 -6.01
N ASP A 58 1.04 -10.61 -7.32
CA ASP A 58 0.37 -9.74 -8.30
C ASP A 58 -1.13 -9.63 -8.05
N GLU A 59 -1.80 -10.69 -7.56
CA GLU A 59 -3.25 -10.66 -7.29
C GLU A 59 -3.63 -9.79 -6.08
N LEU A 60 -2.66 -9.45 -5.23
CA LEU A 60 -2.83 -8.56 -4.08
C LEU A 60 -2.13 -7.20 -4.28
N SER A 61 -1.71 -6.92 -5.51
CA SER A 61 -0.94 -5.72 -5.87
C SER A 61 -1.67 -4.95 -6.96
N GLY A 62 -1.48 -3.62 -7.00
CA GLY A 62 -2.12 -2.80 -8.02
C GLY A 62 -1.85 -1.31 -7.88
N THR A 63 -2.32 -0.58 -8.88
CA THR A 63 -2.27 0.88 -8.95
C THR A 63 -3.69 1.43 -8.84
N SER A 64 -3.86 2.59 -8.19
CA SER A 64 -5.13 3.29 -8.20
C SER A 64 -5.59 3.60 -9.63
N LEU A 65 -6.91 3.59 -9.83
CA LEU A 65 -7.50 3.91 -11.14
C LEU A 65 -7.35 5.40 -11.51
N ARG A 66 -6.98 6.24 -10.55
CA ARG A 66 -6.81 7.67 -10.73
C ARG A 66 -5.61 8.15 -9.94
N ASP A 67 -4.93 9.11 -10.53
CA ASP A 67 -3.92 9.89 -9.86
C ASP A 67 -4.59 10.91 -8.93
N ILE A 68 -3.85 11.25 -7.88
CA ILE A 68 -4.21 12.37 -7.02
C ILE A 68 -3.74 13.64 -7.71
N ALA A 69 -4.66 14.58 -7.93
CA ALA A 69 -4.39 15.89 -8.52
C ALA A 69 -4.58 16.98 -7.47
N ASP A 70 -3.94 18.13 -7.69
CA ASP A 70 -4.11 19.36 -6.91
C ASP A 70 -5.41 20.10 -7.28
#